data_AF-A0A210PXZ3-F1
#
_entry.id   AF-A0A210PXZ3-F1
#
_cell.length_a   1.000
_cell.length_b   1.000
_cell.length_c   1.000
_cell.angle_alpha   90.00
_cell.angle_beta   90.00
_cell.angle_gamma   90.00
#
_symmetry.space_group_name_H-M   'P 1'
#
loop_
_entity.id
_entity.type
_entity.pdbx_description
1 polymer ?
#
loop_
_entity_poly.entity_id
_entity_poly.type
_entity_poly.pdbx_seq_one_letter_code
_entity_poly.pdbx_strand_id
1 'polypeptide(L)'
;MKERFSDKDVPVVARRELNFTKQEENESLVEFAQRIQIITGDGFAHADTTTRNQIATEAFLKGCREKMAAQRAMERNPKTVHKAL
;
A
#
# COMPACT_ATOMS: atom_id res chain seq x y z
N MET A 1 -18.78 -21.26 -10.15
CA MET A 1 -19.54 -20.25 -9.39
C MET A 1 -18.61 -19.07 -9.15
N LYS A 2 -18.77 -17.96 -9.87
CA LYS A 2 -17.95 -16.73 -9.73
C LYS A 2 -18.90 -15.56 -9.53
N GLU A 3 -19.31 -15.34 -8.30
CA GLU A 3 -19.87 -14.07 -7.82
C GLU A 3 -19.36 -13.97 -6.36
N ARG A 4 -19.05 -12.83 -5.71
CA ARG A 4 -19.91 -11.67 -5.45
C ARG A 4 -19.08 -10.59 -4.73
N PHE A 5 -18.18 -9.91 -5.41
CA PHE A 5 -17.71 -8.62 -4.89
C PHE A 5 -18.29 -7.56 -5.80
N SER A 6 -19.15 -6.71 -5.26
CA SER A 6 -19.50 -5.49 -5.98
C SER A 6 -18.27 -4.59 -6.04
N ASP A 7 -18.24 -3.66 -6.99
CA ASP A 7 -17.16 -2.66 -7.08
C ASP A 7 -16.98 -1.84 -5.77
N LYS A 8 -17.98 -1.85 -4.88
CA LYS A 8 -17.93 -1.23 -3.55
C LYS A 8 -17.22 -2.08 -2.50
N ASP A 9 -17.21 -3.40 -2.67
CA ASP A 9 -16.60 -4.33 -1.70
C ASP A 9 -15.09 -4.47 -1.95
N VAL A 10 -14.65 -4.33 -3.20
CA VAL A 10 -13.22 -4.41 -3.60
C VAL A 10 -12.34 -3.40 -2.82
N PRO A 11 -12.71 -2.11 -2.69
CA PRO A 11 -11.92 -1.14 -1.92
C PRO A 11 -11.93 -1.40 -0.42
N VAL A 12 -12.99 -2.02 0.12
CA VAL A 12 -13.10 -2.38 1.54
C VAL A 12 -12.16 -3.53 1.87
N VAL A 13 -12.16 -4.57 1.03
CA VAL A 13 -11.25 -5.73 1.19
C VAL A 13 -9.80 -5.28 1.05
N ALA A 14 -9.46 -4.53 0.02
CA ALA A 14 -8.10 -4.04 -0.19
C ALA A 14 -7.61 -3.13 0.94
N ARG A 15 -8.48 -2.25 1.46
CA ARG A 15 -8.14 -1.41 2.61
C ARG A 15 -7.86 -2.23 3.86
N ARG A 16 -8.65 -3.29 4.09
CA ARG A 16 -8.41 -4.21 5.19
C ARG A 16 -7.09 -4.94 5.01
N GLU A 17 -6.81 -5.45 3.81
CA GLU A 17 -5.56 -6.12 3.48
C GLU A 17 -4.35 -5.22 3.75
N LEU A 18 -4.33 -4.00 3.19
CA LEU A 18 -3.25 -3.03 3.39
C LEU A 18 -2.99 -2.70 4.87
N ASN A 19 -4.02 -2.67 5.72
CA ASN A 19 -3.85 -2.41 7.15
C ASN A 19 -3.06 -3.51 7.87
N PHE A 20 -3.22 -4.75 7.43
CA PHE A 20 -2.55 -5.91 8.01
C PHE A 20 -1.26 -6.30 7.29
N THR A 21 -1.04 -5.82 6.05
CA THR A 21 0.21 -6.09 5.34
C THR A 21 1.40 -5.44 6.05
N LYS A 22 2.39 -6.25 6.41
CA LYS A 22 3.69 -5.83 6.94
C LYS A 22 4.80 -6.35 6.05
N GLN A 23 5.95 -5.66 6.08
CA GLN A 23 7.17 -6.16 5.44
C GLN A 23 7.62 -7.44 6.15
N GLU A 24 7.84 -8.51 5.38
CA GLU A 24 8.33 -9.78 5.92
C GLU A 24 9.83 -9.69 6.29
N GLU A 25 10.32 -10.62 7.12
CA GLU A 25 11.69 -10.58 7.63
C GLU A 25 12.77 -10.63 6.52
N ASN A 26 12.50 -11.42 5.48
CA ASN A 26 13.40 -11.65 4.34
C ASN A 26 12.99 -10.86 3.08
N GLU A 27 12.03 -9.97 3.20
CA GLU A 27 11.52 -9.19 2.07
C GLU A 27 12.25 -7.86 1.97
N SER A 28 12.77 -7.56 0.78
CA SER A 28 13.36 -6.27 0.49
C SER A 28 12.29 -5.17 0.43
N LEU A 29 12.71 -3.92 0.65
CA LEU A 29 11.79 -2.78 0.54
C LEU A 29 11.17 -2.67 -0.86
N VAL A 30 11.88 -3.10 -1.91
CA VAL A 30 11.38 -3.06 -3.29
C VAL A 30 10.28 -4.10 -3.50
N GLU A 31 10.47 -5.33 -3.02
CA GLU A 31 9.46 -6.39 -3.09
C GLU A 31 8.21 -6.01 -2.28
N PHE A 32 8.41 -5.44 -1.10
CA PHE A 32 7.31 -4.95 -0.28
C PHE A 32 6.55 -3.81 -0.96
N ALA A 33 7.26 -2.85 -1.54
CA ALA A 33 6.68 -1.77 -2.32
C ALA A 33 5.84 -2.28 -3.50
N GLN A 34 6.33 -3.30 -4.21
CA GLN A 34 5.60 -3.92 -5.32
C GLN A 34 4.30 -4.58 -4.86
N ARG A 35 4.31 -5.33 -3.75
CA ARG A 35 3.07 -5.91 -3.19
C ARG A 35 2.05 -4.85 -2.84
N ILE A 36 2.47 -3.77 -2.18
CA ILE A 36 1.58 -2.67 -1.81
C ILE A 36 0.99 -2.00 -3.07
N GLN A 37 1.78 -1.84 -4.13
CA GLN A 37 1.31 -1.30 -5.41
C GLN A 37 0.30 -2.24 -6.09
N ILE A 38 0.49 -3.55 -6.03
CA ILE A 38 -0.47 -4.55 -6.58
C ILE A 38 -1.80 -4.46 -5.83
N ILE A 39 -1.79 -4.57 -4.50
CA ILE A 39 -3.01 -4.51 -3.67
C ILE A 39 -3.75 -3.19 -3.90
N THR A 40 -3.01 -2.08 -3.97
CA THR A 40 -3.61 -0.76 -4.20
C THR A 40 -4.13 -0.59 -5.63
N GLY A 41 -3.41 -1.12 -6.62
CA GLY A 41 -3.79 -1.09 -8.03
C GLY A 41 -5.10 -1.82 -8.29
N ASP A 42 -5.22 -3.03 -7.74
CA ASP A 42 -6.40 -3.88 -7.89
C ASP A 42 -7.57 -3.36 -7.04
N GLY A 43 -7.29 -3.03 -5.78
CA GLY A 43 -8.28 -2.58 -4.80
C GLY A 43 -8.92 -1.23 -5.09
N PHE A 44 -8.20 -0.36 -5.78
CA PHE A 44 -8.60 1.03 -6.04
C PHE A 44 -8.50 1.40 -7.52
N ALA A 45 -8.75 0.47 -8.43
CA ALA A 45 -8.65 0.69 -9.88
C ALA A 45 -9.49 1.89 -10.39
N HIS A 46 -10.58 2.22 -9.71
CA HIS A 46 -11.45 3.36 -10.01
C HIS A 46 -10.89 4.71 -9.53
N ALA A 47 -9.91 4.71 -8.62
CA ALA A 47 -9.32 5.91 -8.08
C ALA A 47 -8.22 6.46 -9.00
N ASP A 48 -8.08 7.78 -9.02
CA ASP A 48 -7.00 8.43 -9.76
C ASP A 48 -5.61 8.02 -9.25
N THR A 49 -4.60 8.25 -10.08
CA THR A 49 -3.21 7.89 -9.78
C THR A 49 -2.69 8.57 -8.52
N THR A 50 -3.13 9.79 -8.21
CA THR A 50 -2.70 10.54 -7.03
C THR A 50 -3.19 9.86 -5.75
N THR A 51 -4.49 9.53 -5.72
CA THR A 51 -5.15 8.84 -4.61
C THR A 51 -4.54 7.45 -4.39
N ARG A 52 -4.33 6.68 -5.46
CA ARG A 52 -3.66 5.37 -5.36
C ARG A 52 -2.25 5.49 -4.82
N ASN A 53 -1.47 6.47 -5.29
CA ASN A 53 -0.12 6.69 -4.79
C ASN A 53 -0.10 7.07 -3.30
N GLN A 54 -1.04 7.89 -2.84
CA GLN A 54 -1.13 8.26 -1.43
C GLN A 54 -1.45 7.02 -0.56
N ILE A 55 -2.47 6.25 -0.93
CA ILE A 55 -2.86 5.02 -0.22
C ILE A 55 -1.69 4.03 -0.15
N ALA A 56 -1.04 3.77 -1.29
CA ALA A 56 0.11 2.88 -1.37
C ALA A 56 1.27 3.38 -0.50
N THR A 57 1.57 4.68 -0.52
CA THR A 57 2.68 5.25 0.24
C THR A 57 2.42 5.17 1.75
N GLU A 58 1.21 5.47 2.20
CA GLU A 58 0.86 5.35 3.61
C GLU A 58 0.91 3.89 4.09
N ALA A 59 0.37 2.95 3.30
CA ALA A 59 0.38 1.52 3.64
C ALA A 59 1.81 0.97 3.69
N PHE A 60 2.64 1.33 2.71
CA PHE A 60 4.06 0.98 2.68
C PHE A 60 4.77 1.46 3.95
N LEU A 61 4.67 2.74 4.30
CA LEU A 61 5.35 3.29 5.47
C LEU A 61 4.86 2.68 6.79
N LYS A 62 3.55 2.42 6.94
CA LYS A 62 2.98 1.74 8.13
C LYS A 62 3.40 0.26 8.21
N GLY A 63 3.67 -0.35 7.07
CA GLY A 63 4.04 -1.75 6.93
C GLY A 63 5.53 -2.05 7.09
N CYS A 64 6.42 -1.08 6.83
CA CYS A 64 7.87 -1.22 6.96
C CYS A 64 8.29 -1.73 8.34
N ARG A 65 9.32 -2.58 8.37
CA ARG A 65 9.91 -3.10 9.62
C ARG A 65 10.66 -2.02 10.38
N GLU A 66 11.42 -1.20 9.66
CA GLU A 66 12.23 -0.12 10.23
C GLU A 66 11.38 1.10 10.60
N LYS A 67 10.69 1.03 11.76
CA LYS A 67 9.70 2.04 12.19
C LYS A 67 10.26 3.46 12.25
N MET A 68 11.49 3.62 12.72
CA MET A 68 12.12 4.95 12.82
C MET A 68 12.45 5.55 11.45
N ALA A 69 12.93 4.73 10.51
CA ALA A 69 13.21 5.16 9.15
C ALA A 69 11.91 5.50 8.42
N ALA A 70 10.88 4.66 8.57
CA ALA A 70 9.56 4.88 8.00
C ALA A 70 8.90 6.15 8.54
N GLN A 71 9.02 6.43 9.84
CA GLN A 71 8.50 7.66 10.44
C GLN A 71 9.18 8.91 9.86
N ARG A 72 10.52 8.90 9.74
CA ARG A 72 11.27 10.00 9.10
C ARG A 72 10.88 10.19 7.65
N ALA A 73 10.61 9.10 6.93
CA ALA A 73 10.11 9.17 5.56
C ALA A 73 8.69 9.76 5.52
N MET A 74 7.78 9.38 6.43
CA MET A 74 6.43 9.97 6.53
C MET A 74 6.48 11.49 6.75
N GLU A 75 7.37 11.98 7.61
CA GLU A 75 7.53 13.42 7.90
C GLU A 75 7.93 14.22 6.65
N ARG A 76 8.60 13.58 5.67
CA ARG A 76 8.96 14.20 4.38
C ARG A 76 7.82 14.22 3.37
N ASN A 77 6.65 13.67 3.72
CA ASN A 77 5.45 13.58 2.89
C ASN A 77 5.71 13.10 1.44
N PRO A 78 6.26 11.89 1.26
CA PRO A 78 6.57 11.35 -0.05
C PRO A 78 5.28 11.16 -0.85
N LYS A 79 5.29 11.63 -2.10
CA LYS A 79 4.12 11.54 -2.99
C LYS A 79 3.93 10.18 -3.63
N THR A 80 4.91 9.28 -3.49
CA THR A 80 4.94 7.96 -4.15
C THR A 80 5.81 7.01 -3.33
N VAL A 81 5.50 5.71 -3.37
CA VAL A 81 6.29 4.65 -2.71
C VAL A 81 7.76 4.70 -3.11
N HIS A 82 8.08 4.93 -4.39
CA HIS A 82 9.47 5.02 -4.86
C HIS A 82 10.26 6.17 -4.22
N LYS A 83 9.60 7.28 -3.85
CA LYS A 83 10.22 8.41 -3.13
C LYS A 83 10.37 8.15 -1.64
N ALA A 84 9.80 7.05 -1.14
CA ALA A 84 9.85 6.63 0.25
C ALA A 84 10.87 5.50 0.49
N LEU A 85 11.47 4.96 -0.58
CA LEU A 85 12.65 4.08 -0.54
C LEU A 85 13.90 4.91 -0.23
#